data_AF-A0A1V3WU03-F1
#
_entry.id   AF-A0A1V3WU03-F1
#
_cell.length_a   1.000
_cell.length_b   1.000
_cell.length_c   1.000
_cell.angle_alpha   90.00
_cell.angle_beta   90.00
_cell.angle_gamma   90.00
#
_symmetry.space_group_name_H-M   'P 1'
#
loop_
_entity.id
_entity.type
_entity.pdbx_description
1 polymer ?
#
loop_
_entity_poly.entity_id
_entity_poly.type
_entity_poly.pdbx_seq_one_letter_code
_entity_poly.pdbx_strand_id
1 'polypeptide(L)'
;MDTRYLREHSAKKMSRRMEGDLTMPPSAYFDRNCFIGATTTERRELARRHEIGVSNMLWGNDFPHPEGTWPHTRDWLKRSFWDIPVAETRQILGLAAAEVYNFDLGALAALAERIGPTPEDLGQDDAVSVPKWEAARQTGRHWLTGAEPLPDLVES
;
A
#
# COMPACT_ATOMS: atom_id res chain seq x y z
N MET A 1 -0.73 13.40 -10.63
CA MET A 1 -0.65 14.37 -9.51
C MET A 1 0.48 15.38 -9.73
N ASP A 2 1.68 14.91 -10.09
CA ASP A 2 2.87 15.78 -10.19
C ASP A 2 3.05 16.51 -11.52
N THR A 3 2.34 16.11 -12.57
CA THR A 3 2.48 16.70 -13.91
C THR A 3 2.24 18.21 -13.93
N ARG A 4 1.34 18.74 -13.10
CA ARG A 4 1.14 20.19 -12.98
C ARG A 4 2.29 20.87 -12.23
N TYR A 5 2.84 20.25 -11.19
CA TYR A 5 4.01 20.75 -10.49
C TYR A 5 5.27 20.75 -11.39
N LEU A 6 5.44 19.71 -12.21
CA LEU A 6 6.65 19.47 -13.00
C LEU A 6 6.63 20.05 -14.43
N ARG A 7 5.48 20.14 -15.10
CA ARG A 7 5.43 20.33 -16.57
C ARG A 7 4.72 21.57 -17.11
N GLU A 8 3.90 22.31 -16.34
CA GLU A 8 3.12 23.42 -16.91
C GLU A 8 3.62 24.83 -16.54
N HIS A 9 3.82 25.67 -17.56
CA HIS A 9 4.14 27.11 -17.42
C HIS A 9 2.99 27.91 -16.76
N SER A 10 1.75 27.46 -16.91
CA SER A 10 0.55 27.99 -16.23
C SER A 10 0.56 27.65 -14.74
N ALA A 11 0.93 26.42 -14.39
CA ALA A 11 1.17 26.03 -13.01
C ALA A 11 2.34 26.81 -12.39
N LYS A 12 3.39 27.17 -13.16
CA LYS A 12 4.42 28.13 -12.70
C LYS A 12 3.87 29.52 -12.32
N LYS A 13 2.76 29.97 -12.92
CA LYS A 13 2.10 31.25 -12.57
C LYS A 13 1.31 31.16 -11.27
N MET A 14 0.65 30.03 -11.01
CA MET A 14 -0.03 29.78 -9.74
C MET A 14 0.97 29.41 -8.63
N SER A 15 1.99 28.62 -8.95
CA SER A 15 3.10 28.30 -8.07
C SER A 15 3.85 29.57 -7.69
N ARG A 16 3.92 30.61 -8.54
CA ARG A 16 4.49 31.91 -8.15
C ARG A 16 3.86 32.55 -6.91
N ARG A 17 2.62 32.20 -6.55
CA ARG A 17 1.95 32.60 -5.30
C ARG A 17 2.19 31.65 -4.12
N MET A 18 2.70 30.45 -4.39
CA MET A 18 3.07 29.40 -3.43
C MET A 18 4.58 29.11 -3.47
N GLU A 19 5.36 29.93 -4.19
CA GLU A 19 6.77 29.74 -4.51
C GLU A 19 7.52 30.09 -3.24
N GLY A 20 7.93 29.05 -2.51
CA GLY A 20 8.54 29.17 -1.19
C GLY A 20 7.83 28.35 -0.10
N ASP A 21 6.54 28.02 -0.27
CA ASP A 21 5.76 27.33 0.78
C ASP A 21 5.81 25.80 0.65
N LEU A 22 5.93 25.28 -0.58
CA LEU A 22 6.01 23.84 -0.86
C LEU A 22 7.41 23.46 -1.34
N THR A 23 8.09 22.61 -0.58
CA THR A 23 9.47 22.18 -0.79
C THR A 23 9.58 20.83 -1.51
N MET A 24 8.46 20.16 -1.78
CA MET A 24 8.38 18.83 -2.38
C MET A 24 7.26 18.76 -3.42
N PRO A 25 7.33 17.83 -4.40
CA PRO A 25 6.19 17.54 -5.26
C PRO A 25 5.01 16.93 -4.46
N PRO A 26 3.76 17.08 -4.92
CA PRO A 26 2.58 16.54 -4.24
C PRO A 26 2.67 15.04 -3.92
N SER A 27 3.17 14.21 -4.83
CA SER A 27 3.36 12.78 -4.59
C SER A 27 4.27 12.48 -3.40
N ALA A 28 5.33 13.26 -3.21
CA ALA A 28 6.26 13.07 -2.11
C ALA A 28 5.69 13.55 -0.77
N TYR A 29 4.83 14.58 -0.78
CA TYR A 29 4.03 14.92 0.41
C TYR A 29 3.02 13.82 0.75
N PHE A 30 2.37 13.25 -0.26
CA PHE A 30 1.46 12.12 -0.07
C PHE A 30 2.21 10.92 0.55
N ASP A 31 3.37 10.55 0.01
CA ASP A 31 4.18 9.44 0.53
C ASP A 31 4.60 9.65 1.98
N ARG A 32 4.95 10.89 2.33
CA ARG A 32 5.43 11.22 3.67
C ARG A 32 4.31 11.35 4.70
N ASN A 33 3.15 11.87 4.31
CA ASN A 33 2.14 12.36 5.28
C ASN A 33 0.76 11.70 5.16
N CYS A 34 0.46 10.98 4.08
CA CYS A 34 -0.86 10.42 3.83
C CYS A 34 -0.84 8.90 3.95
N PHE A 35 -1.85 8.36 4.65
CA PHE A 35 -2.05 6.93 4.83
C PHE A 35 -3.49 6.57 4.50
N ILE A 36 -3.67 5.41 3.86
CA ILE A 36 -4.95 4.91 3.40
C ILE A 36 -5.43 3.84 4.36
N GLY A 37 -6.55 4.10 5.04
CA GLY A 37 -7.30 3.07 5.76
C GLY A 37 -7.88 2.08 4.75
N ALA A 38 -7.13 1.02 4.48
CA ALA A 38 -7.45 -0.01 3.52
C ALA A 38 -8.37 -1.04 4.21
N THR A 39 -9.59 -0.62 4.52
CA THR A 39 -10.64 -1.53 5.01
C THR A 39 -11.09 -2.43 3.87
N THR A 40 -11.39 -3.70 4.17
CA THR A 40 -11.94 -4.67 3.20
C THR A 40 -11.17 -4.70 1.87
N THR A 41 -9.84 -4.62 1.92
CA THR A 41 -9.02 -4.54 0.70
C THR A 41 -9.19 -5.80 -0.14
N GLU A 42 -9.50 -5.62 -1.43
CA GLU A 42 -9.57 -6.69 -2.41
C GLU A 42 -8.34 -6.70 -3.31
N ARG A 43 -8.29 -7.67 -4.22
CA ARG A 43 -7.15 -7.86 -5.12
C ARG A 43 -6.88 -6.63 -5.99
N ARG A 44 -7.91 -5.85 -6.34
CA ARG A 44 -7.78 -4.65 -7.19
C ARG A 44 -6.95 -3.57 -6.54
N GLU A 45 -7.18 -3.30 -5.26
CA GLU A 45 -6.40 -2.33 -4.52
C GLU A 45 -4.98 -2.86 -4.28
N LEU A 46 -4.83 -4.15 -3.96
CA LEU A 46 -3.53 -4.80 -3.79
C LEU A 46 -2.70 -4.82 -5.08
N ALA A 47 -3.33 -4.98 -6.24
CA ALA A 47 -2.64 -4.91 -7.54
C ALA A 47 -2.05 -3.52 -7.81
N ARG A 48 -2.64 -2.47 -7.22
CA ARG A 48 -2.20 -1.07 -7.34
C ARG A 48 -1.34 -0.59 -6.17
N ARG A 49 -0.98 -1.47 -5.23
CA ARG A 49 -0.23 -1.08 -4.01
C ARG A 49 1.09 -0.35 -4.28
N HIS A 50 1.74 -0.57 -5.43
CA HIS A 50 2.96 0.18 -5.79
C HIS A 50 2.67 1.59 -6.34
N GLU A 51 1.48 1.82 -6.88
CA GLU A 51 1.00 3.17 -7.21
C GLU A 51 0.54 3.92 -5.96
N ILE A 52 -0.14 3.20 -5.05
CA ILE A 52 -0.61 3.75 -3.77
C ILE A 52 0.57 4.06 -2.85
N GLY A 53 1.51 3.12 -2.72
CA GLY A 53 2.59 3.09 -1.74
C GLY A 53 2.33 1.98 -0.71
N VAL A 54 3.15 0.93 -0.70
CA VAL A 54 2.99 -0.24 0.18
C VAL A 54 3.01 0.19 1.65
N SER A 55 3.90 1.11 2.02
CA SER A 55 3.99 1.66 3.38
C SER A 55 2.91 2.69 3.72
N ASN A 56 2.12 3.14 2.74
CA ASN A 56 1.01 4.07 2.93
C ASN A 56 -0.33 3.34 3.14
N MET A 57 -0.36 2.02 3.06
CA MET A 57 -1.58 1.22 3.25
C MET A 57 -1.67 0.69 4.68
N LEU A 58 -2.78 1.00 5.35
CA LEU A 58 -3.11 0.55 6.70
C LEU A 58 -4.32 -0.38 6.62
N TRP A 59 -4.10 -1.69 6.64
CA TRP A 59 -5.21 -2.64 6.58
C TRP A 59 -6.01 -2.69 7.89
N GLY A 60 -7.32 -2.84 7.78
CA GLY A 60 -8.22 -3.04 8.92
C GLY A 60 -9.44 -3.88 8.54
N ASN A 61 -10.00 -4.61 9.51
CA ASN A 61 -11.17 -5.46 9.28
C ASN A 61 -12.51 -4.73 9.37
N ASP A 62 -12.51 -3.46 9.81
CA ASP A 62 -13.68 -2.61 10.00
C ASP A 62 -14.75 -3.18 10.95
N PHE A 63 -14.33 -3.86 12.02
CA PHE A 63 -15.26 -4.35 13.03
C PHE A 63 -15.88 -3.19 13.85
N PRO A 64 -17.19 -3.20 14.16
CA PRO A 64 -18.19 -4.24 13.87
C PRO A 64 -19.09 -3.93 12.66
N HIS A 65 -18.64 -3.08 11.73
CA HIS A 65 -19.49 -2.63 10.63
C HIS A 65 -19.88 -3.80 9.69
N PRO A 66 -21.12 -3.79 9.15
CA PRO A 66 -21.63 -4.88 8.31
C PRO A 66 -20.88 -5.05 6.99
N GLU A 67 -20.25 -4.00 6.49
CA GLU A 67 -19.36 -4.04 5.32
C GLU A 67 -17.99 -4.66 5.64
N GLY A 68 -17.61 -4.75 6.92
CA GLY A 68 -16.33 -5.26 7.38
C GLY A 68 -16.14 -6.76 7.12
N THR A 69 -14.94 -7.26 7.43
CA THR A 69 -14.58 -8.66 7.14
C THR A 69 -14.85 -9.63 8.29
N TRP A 70 -15.17 -9.14 9.49
CA TRP A 70 -15.48 -10.01 10.63
C TRP A 70 -16.86 -10.68 10.45
N PRO A 71 -17.05 -11.96 10.83
CA PRO A 71 -16.10 -12.87 11.49
C PRO A 71 -15.19 -13.68 10.53
N HIS A 72 -15.27 -13.44 9.23
CA HIS A 72 -14.55 -14.19 8.18
C HIS A 72 -13.21 -13.57 7.77
N THR A 73 -12.61 -12.77 8.64
CA THR A 73 -11.38 -12.00 8.36
C THR A 73 -10.23 -12.87 7.85
N ARG A 74 -10.02 -14.07 8.42
CA ARG A 74 -8.95 -14.97 7.98
C ARG A 74 -9.14 -15.48 6.56
N ASP A 75 -10.38 -15.83 6.20
CA ASP A 75 -10.70 -16.29 4.85
C ASP A 75 -10.58 -15.16 3.82
N TRP A 76 -10.91 -13.92 4.23
CA TRP A 76 -10.71 -12.73 3.41
C TRP A 76 -9.23 -12.49 3.13
N LEU A 77 -8.41 -12.47 4.18
CA LEU A 77 -6.96 -12.29 4.07
C LEU A 77 -6.34 -13.35 3.16
N LYS A 78 -6.71 -14.62 3.33
CA LYS A 78 -6.21 -15.71 2.48
C LYS A 78 -6.57 -15.50 1.00
N ARG A 79 -7.81 -15.10 0.69
CA ARG A 79 -8.24 -14.86 -0.70
C ARG A 79 -7.59 -13.63 -1.33
N SER A 80 -7.26 -12.61 -0.54
CA SER A 80 -6.70 -11.36 -1.06
C SER A 80 -5.17 -11.36 -1.14
N PHE A 81 -4.46 -11.99 -0.20
CA PHE A 81 -3.00 -11.84 -0.05
C PHE A 81 -2.16 -13.03 -0.50
N TRP A 82 -2.76 -14.14 -0.95
CA TRP A 82 -2.04 -15.39 -1.26
C TRP A 82 -0.87 -15.25 -2.25
N ASP A 83 -0.97 -14.31 -3.21
CA ASP A 83 0.06 -14.05 -4.21
C ASP A 83 0.81 -12.73 -3.99
N ILE A 84 0.62 -12.08 -2.84
CA ILE A 84 1.35 -10.86 -2.47
C ILE A 84 2.64 -11.27 -1.75
N PRO A 85 3.81 -10.66 -2.07
CA PRO A 85 5.04 -10.95 -1.36
C PRO A 85 4.91 -10.82 0.17
N VAL A 86 5.56 -11.72 0.90
CA VAL A 86 5.43 -11.81 2.37
C VAL A 86 5.85 -10.50 3.04
N ALA A 87 6.92 -9.87 2.57
CA ALA A 87 7.41 -8.61 3.12
C ALA A 87 6.39 -7.47 2.96
N GLU A 88 5.73 -7.39 1.80
CA GLU A 88 4.72 -6.37 1.51
C GLU A 88 3.43 -6.62 2.29
N THR A 89 3.06 -7.90 2.45
CA THR A 89 1.93 -8.31 3.28
C THR A 89 2.14 -7.92 4.75
N ARG A 90 3.33 -8.18 5.30
CA ARG A 90 3.68 -7.74 6.67
C ARG A 90 3.62 -6.21 6.81
N GLN A 91 4.07 -5.49 5.79
CA GLN A 91 4.00 -4.03 5.79
C GLN A 91 2.55 -3.54 5.89
N ILE A 92 1.68 -4.03 5.00
CA ILE A 92 0.27 -3.59 4.88
C ILE A 92 -0.57 -4.03 6.08
N LEU A 93 -0.38 -5.26 6.57
CA LEU A 93 -1.18 -5.83 7.65
C LEU A 93 -0.79 -5.33 9.05
N GLY A 94 0.39 -4.74 9.23
CA GLY A 94 0.83 -4.37 10.57
C GLY A 94 1.93 -3.32 10.66
N LEU A 95 3.03 -3.45 9.92
CA LEU A 95 4.21 -2.59 10.16
C LEU A 95 3.94 -1.13 9.81
N ALA A 96 3.16 -0.83 8.76
CA ALA A 96 2.77 0.54 8.44
C ALA A 96 1.97 1.18 9.58
N ALA A 97 1.02 0.45 10.17
CA ALA A 97 0.25 0.94 11.32
C ALA A 97 1.11 1.11 12.56
N ALA A 98 2.05 0.18 12.80
CA ALA A 98 2.97 0.29 13.91
C ALA A 98 3.89 1.51 13.80
N GLU A 99 4.37 1.84 12.60
CA GLU A 99 5.15 3.05 12.34
C GLU A 99 4.33 4.31 12.58
N VAL A 100 3.14 4.41 11.98
CA VAL A 100 2.27 5.59 12.07
C VAL A 100 1.82 5.88 13.50
N TYR A 101 1.46 4.84 14.25
CA TYR A 101 0.99 4.98 15.63
C TYR A 101 2.11 4.87 16.67
N ASN A 102 3.36 4.73 16.23
CA ASN A 102 4.54 4.60 17.09
C ASN A 102 4.40 3.48 18.13
N PHE A 103 3.97 2.30 17.68
CA PHE A 103 3.89 1.11 18.52
C PHE A 103 5.26 0.47 18.74
N ASP A 104 5.47 -0.05 19.95
CA ASP A 104 6.64 -0.86 20.27
C ASP A 104 6.49 -2.27 19.69
N LEU A 105 7.23 -2.56 18.62
CA LEU A 105 7.23 -3.87 17.97
C LEU A 105 7.74 -5.00 18.87
N GLY A 106 8.68 -4.71 19.78
CA GLY A 106 9.17 -5.69 20.75
C GLY A 106 8.08 -6.09 21.74
N ALA A 107 7.32 -5.10 22.24
CA ALA A 107 6.18 -5.35 23.10
C ALA A 107 5.03 -6.10 22.41
N LEU A 108 4.84 -5.89 21.10
CA LEU A 108 3.80 -6.54 20.31
C LEU A 108 4.17 -7.94 19.79
N ALA A 109 5.46 -8.31 19.77
CA ALA A 109 5.95 -9.53 19.14
C ALA A 109 5.21 -10.79 19.61
N ALA A 110 5.09 -11.00 20.92
CA ALA A 110 4.41 -12.17 21.49
C ALA A 110 2.91 -12.21 21.15
N LEU A 111 2.26 -11.05 20.98
CA LEU A 111 0.87 -10.98 20.55
C LEU A 111 0.75 -11.32 19.06
N ALA A 112 1.60 -10.72 18.23
CA ALA A 112 1.63 -10.96 16.79
C ALA A 112 1.89 -12.45 16.48
N GLU A 113 2.82 -13.09 17.19
CA GLU A 113 3.08 -14.54 17.07
C GLU A 113 1.86 -15.39 17.47
N ARG A 114 1.11 -14.95 18.49
CA ARG A 114 -0.04 -15.70 18.99
C ARG A 114 -1.29 -15.58 18.12
N ILE A 115 -1.56 -14.40 17.54
CA ILE A 115 -2.83 -14.12 16.86
C ILE A 115 -2.70 -13.73 15.38
N GLY A 116 -1.53 -13.29 14.95
CA GLY A 116 -1.29 -12.85 13.58
C GLY A 116 -1.40 -14.00 12.57
N PRO A 117 -1.79 -13.71 11.31
CA PRO A 117 -1.69 -14.70 10.25
C PRO A 117 -0.23 -14.96 9.89
N THR A 118 0.09 -16.21 9.57
CA THR A 118 1.39 -16.61 9.02
C THR A 118 1.35 -16.63 7.49
N PRO A 119 2.50 -16.60 6.81
CA PRO A 119 2.55 -16.81 5.36
C PRO A 119 1.88 -18.12 4.92
N GLU A 120 2.01 -19.18 5.72
CA GLU A 120 1.36 -20.47 5.48
C GLU A 120 -0.18 -20.38 5.57
N ASP A 121 -0.72 -19.67 6.57
CA ASP A 121 -2.17 -19.44 6.70
C ASP A 121 -2.75 -18.79 5.44
N LEU A 122 -1.98 -17.88 4.84
CA LEU A 122 -2.36 -17.12 3.65
C LEU A 122 -2.03 -17.84 2.33
N GLY A 123 -1.29 -18.96 2.37
CA GLY A 123 -0.88 -19.71 1.18
C GLY A 123 0.20 -19.00 0.35
N GLN A 124 1.05 -18.20 0.99
CA GLN A 124 2.06 -17.39 0.31
C GLN A 124 3.32 -18.18 -0.01
N ASP A 125 3.82 -17.98 -1.24
CA ASP A 125 5.14 -18.44 -1.68
C ASP A 125 5.87 -17.30 -2.38
N ASP A 126 6.96 -16.80 -1.79
CA ASP A 126 7.75 -15.70 -2.35
C ASP A 126 8.48 -16.11 -3.64
N ALA A 127 8.79 -17.40 -3.83
CA ALA A 127 9.40 -17.89 -5.06
C ALA A 127 8.47 -17.71 -6.28
N VAL A 128 7.15 -17.65 -6.05
CA VAL A 128 6.12 -17.38 -7.05
C VAL A 128 5.70 -15.91 -7.04
N SER A 129 5.46 -15.36 -5.85
CA SER A 129 4.86 -14.03 -5.66
C SER A 129 5.81 -12.90 -6.04
N VAL A 130 7.09 -12.98 -5.66
CA VAL A 130 8.06 -11.90 -5.94
C VAL A 130 8.28 -11.73 -7.45
N PRO A 131 8.56 -12.78 -8.24
CA PRO A 131 8.72 -12.63 -9.69
C PRO A 131 7.47 -12.11 -10.39
N LYS A 132 6.27 -12.53 -9.95
CA LYS A 132 4.99 -12.08 -10.51
C LYS A 132 4.83 -10.56 -10.44
N TRP A 133 5.20 -9.95 -9.32
CA TRP A 133 4.98 -8.52 -9.08
C TRP A 133 6.17 -7.62 -9.39
N GLU A 134 7.32 -8.18 -9.78
CA GLU A 134 8.55 -7.42 -9.98
C GLU A 134 8.39 -6.29 -11.01
N ALA A 135 7.71 -6.55 -12.13
CA ALA A 135 7.43 -5.52 -13.12
C ALA A 135 6.58 -4.38 -12.54
N ALA A 136 5.55 -4.70 -11.76
CA ALA A 136 4.70 -3.69 -11.11
C ALA A 136 5.45 -2.90 -10.03
N ARG A 137 6.33 -3.56 -9.29
CA ARG A 137 7.20 -2.93 -8.30
C ARG A 137 8.17 -1.93 -8.95
N GLN A 138 8.76 -2.29 -10.09
CA GLN A 138 9.66 -1.42 -10.86
C GLN A 138 8.93 -0.25 -11.51
N THR A 139 7.74 -0.50 -12.08
CA THR A 139 6.90 0.55 -12.67
C THR A 139 6.45 1.56 -11.62
N GLY A 140 6.00 1.07 -10.45
CA GLY A 140 5.49 1.88 -9.35
C GLY A 140 4.48 2.92 -9.83
N ARG A 141 4.72 4.18 -9.47
CA ARG A 141 3.99 5.32 -10.03
C ARG A 141 4.52 5.62 -11.43
N HIS A 142 3.91 5.01 -12.44
CA HIS A 142 4.30 5.12 -13.86
C HIS A 142 4.45 6.58 -14.34
N TRP A 143 3.66 7.52 -13.80
CA TRP A 143 3.77 8.95 -14.12
C TRP A 143 5.02 9.66 -13.53
N LEU A 144 5.74 9.02 -12.60
CA LEU A 144 7.02 9.49 -12.06
C LEU A 144 8.22 8.78 -12.70
N THR A 145 8.08 7.49 -12.99
CA THR A 145 9.14 6.66 -13.59
C THR A 145 9.23 6.84 -15.11
N GLY A 146 8.16 7.33 -15.75
CA GLY A 146 8.06 7.44 -17.21
C GLY A 146 7.82 6.10 -17.89
N ALA A 147 7.54 5.04 -17.12
CA ALA A 147 7.12 3.75 -17.66
C ALA A 147 5.69 3.81 -18.19
N GLU A 148 5.35 2.91 -19.10
CA GLU A 148 3.96 2.70 -19.50
C GLU A 148 3.16 2.09 -18.33
N PRO A 149 1.89 2.49 -18.13
CA PRO A 149 1.04 1.88 -17.11
C PRO A 149 0.85 0.39 -17.42
N LEU A 150 1.00 -0.45 -16.39
CA LEU A 150 0.73 -1.88 -16.53
C LEU A 150 -0.79 -2.13 -16.58
N PRO A 151 -1.23 -3.14 -17.35
CA PRO A 151 -2.62 -3.61 -17.31
C PRO A 151 -2.97 -4.15 -15.93
N ASP A 152 -4.26 -4.22 -15.62
CA ASP A 152 -4.73 -4.67 -14.31
C ASP A 152 -4.34 -6.14 -14.07
N LEU A 153 -3.54 -6.40 -13.03
CA LEU A 153 -2.99 -7.73 -12.72
C LEU A 153 -3.95 -8.61 -11.90
N VAL A 154 -5.18 -8.12 -11.66
CA VAL A 154 -6.22 -8.74 -10.82
C VAL A 154 -6.70 -10.11 -11.31
N GLU A 155 -6.41 -10.50 -12.55
CA GLU A 155 -6.85 -11.78 -13.13
C GLU A 155 -5.70 -12.73 -13.49
N SER A 156 -4.45 -12.36 -13.18
CA SER A 156 -3.29 -13.25 -13.30
C SER A 156 -2.95 -13.96 -12.00
#